data_AF-A0A9W7YGI0-F1
#
_entry.id   AF-A0A9W7YGI0-F1
#
_cell.length_a   1.000
_cell.length_b   1.000
_cell.length_c   1.000
_cell.angle_alpha   90.00
_cell.angle_beta   90.00
_cell.angle_gamma   90.00
#
_symmetry.space_group_name_H-M   'P 1'
#
loop_
_entity.id
_entity.type
_entity.pdbx_description
1 polymer ?
#
loop_
_entity_poly.entity_id
_entity_poly.type
_entity_poly.pdbx_seq_one_letter_code
_entity_poly.pdbx_strand_id
1 'polypeptide(L)'
;MFQVSSHPLALLFLILFKGFALGLYLLGNFFTDNFVLLFVLCVLILAVDFWTVKNISGRLLVGLRWWNEVREDGTNEWIFESRDVSVPVNTSDSRIFWTVLYATPAIWSLLAIVAFFSLRFQWLLIVIIAVVLGAANLVGYQRCDKDQKKRWNQLASGGSASLMSGMVSGLMSNALTGGVVGRFFNRG
;
A
#
# COMPACT_ATOMS: atom_id res chain seq x y z
N MET A 1 21.20 -8.60 -2.15
CA MET A 1 19.81 -8.09 -2.27
C MET A 1 18.78 -9.21 -2.38
N PHE A 2 18.93 -10.17 -3.31
CA PHE A 2 17.95 -11.28 -3.47
C PHE A 2 18.06 -12.42 -2.43
N GLN A 3 19.19 -12.59 -1.75
CA GLN A 3 19.37 -13.65 -0.72
C GLN A 3 18.66 -13.36 0.61
N VAL A 4 18.20 -12.12 0.84
CA VAL A 4 17.45 -11.72 2.04
C VAL A 4 15.95 -11.61 1.73
N SER A 5 15.54 -11.85 0.49
CA SER A 5 14.14 -11.73 0.05
C SER A 5 13.39 -13.04 0.24
N SER A 6 12.18 -12.97 0.78
CA SER A 6 11.29 -14.14 0.88
C SER A 6 10.64 -14.47 -0.46
N HIS A 7 10.56 -13.49 -1.39
CA HIS A 7 9.96 -13.64 -2.70
C HIS A 7 10.79 -12.96 -3.81
N PRO A 8 11.97 -13.51 -4.16
CA PRO A 8 12.90 -12.88 -5.10
C PRO A 8 12.31 -12.71 -6.51
N LEU A 9 11.44 -13.62 -6.95
CA LEU A 9 10.74 -13.52 -8.23
C LEU A 9 9.77 -12.33 -8.28
N ALA A 10 9.04 -12.07 -7.18
CA ALA A 10 8.10 -10.96 -7.14
C ALA A 10 8.82 -9.60 -7.19
N LEU A 11 10.00 -9.49 -6.57
CA LEU A 11 10.87 -8.32 -6.69
C LEU A 11 11.43 -8.15 -8.10
N LEU A 12 11.85 -9.23 -8.73
CA LEU A 12 12.34 -9.20 -10.12
C LEU A 12 11.27 -8.63 -11.05
N PHE A 13 10.06 -9.19 -11.03
CA PHE A 13 8.96 -8.71 -11.88
C PHE A 13 8.57 -7.26 -11.58
N LEU A 14 8.58 -6.86 -10.31
CA LEU A 14 8.30 -5.48 -9.90
C LEU A 14 9.26 -4.47 -10.55
N ILE A 15 10.54 -4.80 -10.64
CA ILE A 15 11.57 -3.92 -11.22
C ILE A 15 11.60 -4.04 -12.74
N LEU A 16 11.46 -5.27 -13.26
CA LEU A 16 11.58 -5.58 -14.67
C LEU A 16 10.50 -4.89 -15.50
N PHE A 17 9.23 -4.95 -15.11
CA PHE A 17 8.16 -4.33 -15.89
C PHE A 17 8.28 -2.81 -15.94
N LYS A 18 8.74 -2.19 -14.86
CA LYS A 18 9.01 -0.74 -14.79
C LYS A 18 10.19 -0.33 -15.64
N GLY A 19 11.28 -1.08 -15.54
CA GLY A 19 12.46 -0.89 -16.38
C GLY A 19 12.13 -1.05 -17.86
N PHE A 20 11.28 -2.03 -18.21
CA PHE A 20 10.88 -2.27 -19.58
C PHE A 20 9.96 -1.16 -20.13
N ALA A 21 8.99 -0.68 -19.34
CA ALA A 21 8.15 0.45 -19.71
C ALA A 21 8.99 1.72 -19.95
N LEU A 22 9.94 2.02 -19.06
CA LEU A 22 10.86 3.15 -19.22
C LEU A 22 11.79 2.97 -20.42
N GLY A 23 12.31 1.76 -20.62
CA GLY A 23 13.17 1.41 -21.74
C GLY A 23 12.47 1.62 -23.09
N LEU A 24 11.22 1.16 -23.23
CA LEU A 24 10.44 1.41 -24.45
C LEU A 24 10.09 2.88 -24.64
N TYR A 25 9.82 3.62 -23.57
CA TYR A 25 9.56 5.05 -23.67
C TYR A 25 10.80 5.84 -24.14
N LEU A 26 11.98 5.53 -23.61
CA LEU A 26 13.21 6.27 -23.93
C LEU A 26 13.88 5.79 -25.22
N LEU A 27 13.89 4.47 -25.45
CA LEU A 27 14.64 3.82 -26.53
C LEU A 27 13.73 3.27 -27.64
N GLY A 28 12.40 3.40 -27.54
CA GLY A 28 11.46 2.84 -28.50
C GLY A 28 11.71 3.31 -29.94
N ASN A 29 12.05 4.59 -30.12
CA ASN A 29 12.36 5.16 -31.43
C ASN A 29 13.63 4.56 -32.07
N PHE A 30 14.49 3.87 -31.32
CA PHE A 30 15.63 3.16 -31.90
C PHE A 30 15.21 1.90 -32.67
N PHE A 31 14.08 1.30 -32.29
CA PHE A 31 13.60 0.05 -32.90
C PHE A 31 12.54 0.27 -33.98
N THR A 32 11.71 1.31 -33.85
CA THR A 32 10.64 1.60 -34.81
C THR A 32 10.23 3.06 -34.78
N ASP A 33 9.97 3.61 -35.96
CA ASP A 33 9.45 4.98 -36.11
C ASP A 33 7.91 5.04 -36.01
N ASN A 34 7.23 3.89 -35.87
CA ASN A 34 5.78 3.84 -35.77
C ASN A 34 5.33 4.20 -34.33
N PHE A 35 4.97 5.47 -34.14
CA PHE A 35 4.48 5.99 -32.87
C PHE A 35 3.29 5.20 -32.31
N VAL A 36 2.33 4.80 -33.14
CA VAL A 36 1.13 4.09 -32.68
C VAL A 36 1.50 2.74 -32.07
N LEU A 37 2.44 2.02 -32.69
CA LEU A 37 2.94 0.76 -32.16
C LEU A 37 3.64 0.96 -30.80
N LEU A 38 4.55 1.95 -30.70
CA LEU A 38 5.23 2.25 -29.43
C LEU A 38 4.26 2.67 -28.32
N PHE A 39 3.26 3.49 -28.67
CA PHE A 39 2.22 3.89 -27.75
C PHE A 39 1.47 2.69 -27.20
N VAL A 40 0.96 1.81 -28.08
CA VAL A 40 0.20 0.62 -27.67
C VAL A 40 1.05 -0.31 -26.81
N LEU A 41 2.30 -0.60 -27.20
CA LEU A 41 3.19 -1.46 -26.42
C LEU A 41 3.47 -0.86 -25.03
N CYS A 42 3.81 0.43 -24.95
CA CYS A 42 4.06 1.11 -23.68
C CYS A 42 2.84 1.03 -22.76
N VAL A 43 1.65 1.33 -23.27
CA VAL A 43 0.40 1.28 -22.47
C VAL A 43 0.11 -0.13 -21.98
N LEU A 44 0.31 -1.15 -22.83
CA LEU A 44 0.10 -2.55 -22.43
C LEU A 44 1.06 -2.95 -21.30
N ILE A 45 2.33 -2.57 -21.38
CA ILE A 45 3.31 -2.89 -20.33
C ILE A 45 3.03 -2.12 -19.05
N LEU A 46 2.61 -0.86 -19.13
CA LEU A 46 2.14 -0.10 -17.98
C LEU A 46 0.91 -0.73 -17.33
N ALA A 47 -0.01 -1.29 -18.11
CA ALA A 47 -1.18 -2.01 -17.60
C ALA A 47 -0.78 -3.33 -16.91
N VAL A 48 0.15 -4.09 -17.50
CA VAL A 48 0.71 -5.31 -16.90
C VAL A 48 1.47 -4.99 -15.62
N ASP A 49 2.28 -3.94 -15.60
CA ASP A 49 2.97 -3.44 -14.40
C ASP A 49 1.94 -3.07 -13.32
N PHE A 50 0.94 -2.25 -13.67
CA PHE A 50 -0.12 -1.84 -12.76
C PHE A 50 -0.82 -3.06 -12.14
N TRP A 51 -1.20 -4.04 -12.96
CA TRP A 51 -1.88 -5.25 -12.50
C TRP A 51 -0.97 -6.12 -11.63
N THR A 52 0.30 -6.28 -11.99
CA THR A 52 1.28 -7.08 -11.23
C THR A 52 1.52 -6.47 -9.87
N VAL A 53 1.70 -5.15 -9.80
CA VAL A 53 1.88 -4.40 -8.56
C VAL A 53 0.65 -4.56 -7.67
N LYS A 54 -0.56 -4.42 -8.25
CA LYS A 54 -1.83 -4.49 -7.52
C LYS A 54 -2.15 -5.91 -7.01
N ASN A 55 -1.92 -6.94 -7.81
CA ASN A 55 -2.43 -8.30 -7.53
C ASN A 55 -1.38 -9.30 -7.06
N ILE A 56 -0.10 -9.09 -7.36
CA ILE A 56 0.98 -10.02 -7.03
C ILE A 56 1.92 -9.38 -6.01
N SER A 57 2.61 -8.31 -6.40
CA SER A 57 3.68 -7.72 -5.58
C SER A 57 3.15 -7.19 -4.24
N GLY A 58 1.99 -6.53 -4.22
CA GLY A 58 1.40 -6.07 -2.96
C GLY A 58 1.07 -7.19 -1.97
N ARG A 59 0.52 -8.30 -2.47
CA ARG A 59 0.15 -9.45 -1.62
C ARG A 59 1.38 -10.18 -1.08
N LEU A 60 2.41 -10.35 -1.91
CA LEU A 60 3.61 -11.12 -1.54
C LEU A 60 4.62 -10.31 -0.73
N LEU A 61 4.88 -9.05 -1.10
CA LEU A 61 5.98 -8.26 -0.55
C LEU A 61 5.57 -7.46 0.69
N VAL A 62 4.33 -6.96 0.74
CA VAL A 62 3.83 -6.16 1.86
C VAL A 62 2.59 -6.75 2.54
N GLY A 63 1.96 -7.77 1.95
CA GLY A 63 0.76 -8.38 2.50
C GLY A 63 -0.45 -7.44 2.50
N LEU A 64 -0.48 -6.48 1.56
CA LEU A 64 -1.54 -5.49 1.42
C LEU A 64 -2.38 -5.77 0.18
N ARG A 65 -3.67 -5.47 0.28
CA ARG A 65 -4.58 -5.53 -0.86
C ARG A 65 -5.60 -4.41 -0.76
N TRP A 66 -5.95 -3.85 -1.91
CA TRP A 66 -7.00 -2.84 -2.02
C TRP A 66 -7.85 -3.10 -3.25
N TRP A 67 -9.14 -2.80 -3.11
CA TRP A 67 -10.06 -2.68 -4.24
C TRP A 67 -11.13 -1.64 -3.92
N ASN A 68 -11.88 -1.28 -4.93
CA ASN A 68 -13.02 -0.40 -4.80
C ASN A 68 -14.27 -1.24 -5.04
N GLU A 69 -15.22 -1.15 -4.12
CA GLU A 69 -16.51 -1.81 -4.19
C GLU A 69 -17.59 -0.75 -4.35
N VAL A 70 -18.48 -0.97 -5.33
CA VAL A 70 -19.63 -0.11 -5.56
C VAL A 70 -20.80 -0.74 -4.83
N ARG A 71 -21.30 -0.06 -3.81
CA ARG A 71 -22.45 -0.50 -3.03
C ARG A 71 -23.73 -0.39 -3.86
N GLU A 72 -24.80 -1.02 -3.38
CA GLU A 72 -26.12 -0.98 -4.04
C GLU A 72 -26.70 0.44 -4.16
N ASP A 73 -26.28 1.35 -3.28
CA ASP A 73 -26.61 2.77 -3.31
C ASP A 73 -25.77 3.60 -4.31
N GLY A 74 -24.85 2.96 -5.05
CA GLY A 74 -23.95 3.59 -6.01
C GLY A 74 -22.75 4.30 -5.39
N THR A 75 -22.56 4.22 -4.07
CA THR A 75 -21.40 4.81 -3.40
C THR A 75 -20.14 3.97 -3.59
N ASN A 76 -18.99 4.65 -3.72
CA ASN A 76 -17.68 4.02 -3.90
C ASN A 76 -17.00 3.83 -2.55
N GLU A 77 -16.90 2.59 -2.09
CA GLU A 77 -16.15 2.24 -0.89
C GLU A 77 -14.78 1.67 -1.25
N TRP A 78 -13.76 2.06 -0.51
CA TRP A 78 -12.42 1.52 -0.66
C TRP A 78 -12.17 0.50 0.43
N ILE A 79 -12.02 -0.76 0.04
CA ILE A 79 -11.75 -1.85 0.97
C ILE A 79 -10.25 -2.12 1.01
N PHE A 80 -9.71 -2.16 2.22
CA PHE A 80 -8.30 -2.38 2.49
C PHE A 80 -8.12 -3.66 3.30
N GLU A 81 -7.43 -4.63 2.71
CA GLU A 81 -7.06 -5.88 3.33
C GLU A 81 -5.57 -5.91 3.65
N SER A 82 -5.26 -6.62 4.71
CA SER A 82 -4.01 -6.51 5.43
C SER A 82 -3.73 -7.86 6.08
N ARG A 83 -2.53 -8.40 5.88
CA ARG A 83 -2.13 -9.67 6.49
C ARG A 83 -2.23 -9.61 8.02
N ASP A 84 -2.54 -10.75 8.63
CA ASP A 84 -2.62 -10.87 10.08
C ASP A 84 -1.28 -10.51 10.75
N VAL A 85 -1.40 -9.86 11.90
CA VAL A 85 -0.31 -9.30 12.69
C VAL A 85 0.68 -10.38 13.17
N SER A 86 0.16 -11.59 13.35
CA SER A 86 0.93 -12.78 13.77
C SER A 86 1.97 -13.24 12.75
N VAL A 87 1.84 -12.85 11.47
CA VAL A 87 2.76 -13.28 10.42
C VAL A 87 3.62 -12.12 9.92
N PRO A 88 4.86 -12.00 10.41
CA PRO A 88 5.72 -10.86 10.09
C PRO A 88 6.09 -10.83 8.60
N VAL A 89 6.02 -9.64 8.03
CA VAL A 89 6.49 -9.37 6.66
C VAL A 89 8.00 -9.18 6.67
N ASN A 90 8.68 -9.67 5.63
CA ASN A 90 10.10 -9.44 5.47
C ASN A 90 10.39 -7.94 5.27
N THR A 91 11.12 -7.36 6.21
CA THR A 91 11.46 -5.93 6.23
C THR A 91 12.19 -5.47 4.96
N SER A 92 13.03 -6.34 4.37
CA SER A 92 13.77 -6.00 3.15
C SER A 92 12.85 -5.89 1.93
N ASP A 93 11.93 -6.84 1.78
CA ASP A 93 10.96 -6.88 0.67
C ASP A 93 10.01 -5.68 0.73
N SER A 94 9.53 -5.36 1.93
CA SER A 94 8.69 -4.19 2.17
C SER A 94 9.41 -2.89 1.83
N ARG A 95 10.66 -2.70 2.28
CA ARG A 95 11.45 -1.49 1.96
C ARG A 95 11.62 -1.30 0.46
N ILE A 96 11.98 -2.36 -0.26
CA ILE A 96 12.17 -2.29 -1.72
C ILE A 96 10.84 -1.99 -2.41
N PHE A 97 9.76 -2.67 -2.03
CA PHE A 97 8.43 -2.43 -2.57
C PHE A 97 8.04 -0.95 -2.45
N TRP A 98 8.14 -0.37 -1.24
CA TRP A 98 7.81 1.04 -1.03
C TRP A 98 8.73 1.96 -1.83
N THR A 99 10.04 1.70 -1.82
CA THR A 99 11.02 2.51 -2.56
C THR A 99 10.66 2.57 -4.04
N VAL A 100 10.38 1.41 -4.64
CA VAL A 100 10.01 1.31 -6.06
C VAL A 100 8.64 1.96 -6.31
N LEU A 101 7.68 1.76 -5.42
CA LEU A 101 6.33 2.34 -5.54
C LEU A 101 6.34 3.87 -5.50
N TYR A 102 7.21 4.49 -4.71
CA TYR A 102 7.42 5.94 -4.68
C TYR A 102 8.28 6.43 -5.84
N ALA A 103 9.35 5.71 -6.19
CA ALA A 103 10.26 6.09 -7.26
C ALA A 103 9.59 6.10 -8.64
N THR A 104 8.67 5.17 -8.90
CA THR A 104 7.99 5.05 -10.20
C THR A 104 7.25 6.33 -10.61
N PRO A 105 6.23 6.82 -9.87
CA PRO A 105 5.55 8.05 -10.24
C PRO A 105 6.47 9.27 -10.20
N ALA A 106 7.50 9.28 -9.35
CA ALA A 106 8.47 10.37 -9.32
C ALA A 106 9.29 10.46 -10.63
N ILE A 107 9.83 9.33 -11.10
CA ILE A 107 10.58 9.26 -12.37
C ILE A 107 9.68 9.68 -13.54
N TRP A 108 8.46 9.13 -13.61
CA TRP A 108 7.51 9.51 -14.67
C TRP A 108 7.08 10.98 -14.59
N SER A 109 6.95 11.56 -13.39
CA SER A 109 6.66 12.99 -13.23
C SER A 109 7.81 13.87 -13.70
N LEU A 110 9.06 13.49 -13.44
CA LEU A 110 10.23 14.20 -14.00
C LEU A 110 10.23 14.14 -15.53
N LEU A 111 9.94 12.98 -16.11
CA LEU A 111 9.78 12.83 -17.56
C LEU A 111 8.61 13.64 -18.10
N ALA A 112 7.53 13.81 -17.33
CA ALA A 112 6.38 14.63 -17.72
C ALA A 112 6.78 16.10 -17.89
N ILE A 113 7.57 16.63 -16.95
CA ILE A 113 8.09 18.00 -17.01
C ILE A 113 8.97 18.18 -18.26
N VAL A 114 9.89 17.25 -18.52
CA VAL A 114 10.76 17.29 -19.70
C VAL A 114 9.94 17.21 -21.00
N ALA A 115 8.97 16.29 -21.07
CA ALA A 115 8.12 16.10 -22.24
C ALA A 115 7.22 17.30 -22.51
N PHE A 116 6.73 17.95 -21.45
CA PHE A 116 5.92 19.18 -21.52
C PHE A 116 6.70 20.33 -22.15
N PHE A 117 7.93 20.59 -21.68
CA PHE A 117 8.79 21.62 -22.28
C PHE A 117 9.28 21.26 -23.70
N SER A 118 9.35 19.97 -24.02
CA SER A 118 9.71 19.49 -25.36
C SER A 118 8.56 19.60 -26.39
N LEU A 119 7.35 20.01 -25.96
CA LEU A 119 6.13 20.16 -26.79
C LEU A 119 5.74 18.92 -27.62
N ARG A 120 6.16 17.73 -27.19
CA ARG A 120 5.82 16.46 -27.84
C ARG A 120 4.54 15.86 -27.24
N PHE A 121 3.38 16.42 -27.59
CA PHE A 121 2.08 16.05 -27.03
C PHE A 121 1.75 14.55 -27.08
N GLN A 122 2.17 13.88 -28.15
CA GLN A 122 2.00 12.43 -28.32
C GLN A 122 2.69 11.61 -27.22
N TRP A 123 3.92 11.97 -26.86
CA TRP A 123 4.69 11.29 -25.81
C TRP A 123 4.20 11.64 -24.41
N LEU A 124 3.67 12.87 -24.25
CA LEU A 124 3.07 13.33 -23.01
C LEU A 124 1.88 12.45 -22.57
N LEU A 125 1.08 11.93 -23.51
CA LEU A 125 -0.04 11.05 -23.20
C LEU A 125 0.40 9.76 -22.49
N ILE A 126 1.49 9.13 -22.94
CA ILE A 126 2.05 7.91 -22.31
C ILE A 126 2.46 8.22 -20.87
N VAL A 127 3.12 9.36 -20.68
CA VAL A 127 3.59 9.79 -19.36
C VAL A 127 2.42 10.05 -18.41
N ILE A 128 1.36 10.72 -18.88
CA ILE A 128 0.15 10.96 -18.08
C ILE A 128 -0.44 9.63 -17.60
N ILE A 129 -0.60 8.65 -18.51
CA ILE A 129 -1.12 7.31 -18.16
C ILE A 129 -0.21 6.65 -17.11
N ALA A 130 1.11 6.70 -17.30
CA ALA A 130 2.07 6.12 -16.37
C ALA A 130 1.99 6.75 -14.96
N VAL A 131 1.90 8.09 -14.89
CA VAL A 131 1.74 8.82 -13.62
C VAL A 131 0.43 8.46 -12.95
N VAL A 132 -0.69 8.43 -13.68
CA VAL A 132 -2.02 8.10 -13.11
C VAL A 132 -2.05 6.68 -12.57
N LEU A 133 -1.59 5.68 -13.34
CA LEU A 133 -1.56 4.29 -12.88
C LEU A 133 -0.60 4.10 -11.70
N GLY A 134 0.58 4.73 -11.74
CA GLY A 134 1.54 4.72 -10.64
C GLY A 134 0.99 5.37 -9.37
N ALA A 135 0.35 6.53 -9.50
CA ALA A 135 -0.28 7.24 -8.40
C ALA A 135 -1.46 6.47 -7.80
N ALA A 136 -2.28 5.83 -8.63
CA ALA A 136 -3.40 5.00 -8.15
C ALA A 136 -2.92 3.86 -7.25
N ASN A 137 -1.87 3.14 -7.68
CA ASN A 137 -1.25 2.11 -6.84
C ASN A 137 -0.64 2.71 -5.56
N LEU A 138 0.11 3.82 -5.67
CA LEU A 138 0.72 4.47 -4.52
C LEU A 138 -0.30 4.89 -3.47
N VAL A 139 -1.36 5.59 -3.87
CA VAL A 139 -2.43 6.06 -2.98
C VAL A 139 -3.20 4.89 -2.38
N GLY A 140 -3.51 3.85 -3.18
CA GLY A 140 -4.17 2.65 -2.70
C GLY A 140 -3.39 1.99 -1.55
N TYR A 141 -2.10 1.73 -1.76
CA TYR A 141 -1.25 1.12 -0.74
C TYR A 141 -0.99 2.05 0.46
N GLN A 142 -0.85 3.36 0.26
CA GLN A 142 -0.71 4.30 1.37
C GLN A 142 -1.94 4.29 2.30
N ARG A 143 -3.14 4.15 1.75
CA ARG A 143 -4.36 4.04 2.54
C ARG A 143 -4.39 2.71 3.31
N CYS A 144 -4.01 1.59 2.67
CA CYS A 144 -3.84 0.30 3.35
C CYS A 144 -2.87 0.39 4.53
N ASP A 145 -1.68 0.95 4.32
CA ASP A 145 -0.62 1.02 5.35
C ASP A 145 -1.05 1.88 6.54
N LYS A 146 -1.76 2.99 6.29
CA LYS A 146 -2.34 3.83 7.34
C LYS A 146 -3.39 3.06 8.15
N ASP A 147 -4.24 2.27 7.49
CA ASP A 147 -5.27 1.48 8.16
C ASP A 147 -4.66 0.34 9.01
N GLN A 148 -3.67 -0.37 8.47
CA GLN A 148 -2.90 -1.37 9.21
C GLN A 148 -2.26 -0.81 10.48
N LYS A 149 -1.59 0.34 10.38
CA LYS A 149 -0.95 0.99 11.52
C LYS A 149 -1.96 1.40 12.59
N LYS A 150 -3.16 1.84 12.21
CA LYS A 150 -4.24 2.13 13.16
C LYS A 150 -4.68 0.85 13.91
N ARG A 151 -4.89 -0.25 13.19
CA ARG A 151 -5.26 -1.54 13.80
C ARG A 151 -4.16 -2.06 14.74
N TRP A 152 -2.89 -1.94 14.35
CA TRP A 152 -1.74 -2.26 15.21
C TRP A 152 -1.74 -1.43 16.49
N ASN A 153 -1.90 -0.11 16.36
CA ASN A 153 -1.91 0.79 17.51
C ASN A 153 -3.08 0.47 18.46
N GLN A 154 -4.27 0.15 17.95
CA GLN A 154 -5.41 -0.25 18.77
C GLN A 154 -5.17 -1.56 19.53
N LEU A 155 -4.56 -2.56 18.88
CA LEU A 155 -4.18 -3.82 19.53
C LEU A 155 -3.12 -3.60 20.61
N ALA A 156 -2.10 -2.79 20.30
CA ALA A 156 -1.02 -2.45 21.22
C ALA A 156 -1.49 -1.58 22.40
N SER A 157 -2.48 -0.69 22.18
CA SER A 157 -2.97 0.24 23.21
C SER A 157 -4.15 -0.29 24.03
N GLY A 158 -4.83 -1.38 23.63
CA GLY A 158 -6.17 -1.62 24.18
C GLY A 158 -6.82 -3.00 24.10
N GLY A 159 -6.15 -4.08 23.70
CA GLY A 159 -6.78 -5.42 23.68
C GLY A 159 -6.86 -6.10 25.06
N SER A 160 -5.86 -5.91 25.91
CA SER A 160 -5.76 -6.58 27.22
C SER A 160 -5.66 -5.61 28.40
N ALA A 161 -5.10 -4.42 28.19
CA ALA A 161 -4.93 -3.43 29.25
C ALA A 161 -6.22 -2.69 29.62
N SER A 162 -7.12 -2.42 28.67
CA SER A 162 -8.39 -1.71 28.92
C SER A 162 -9.44 -2.61 29.59
N LEU A 163 -9.54 -3.87 29.16
CA LEU A 163 -10.39 -4.89 29.79
C LEU A 163 -9.87 -5.25 31.18
N MET A 164 -8.56 -5.40 31.37
CA MET A 164 -7.98 -5.64 32.69
C MET A 164 -8.08 -4.40 33.59
N SER A 165 -7.89 -3.18 33.06
CA SER A 165 -8.11 -1.93 33.79
C SER A 165 -9.57 -1.76 34.21
N GLY A 166 -10.53 -2.06 33.34
CA GLY A 166 -11.96 -1.99 33.66
C GLY A 166 -12.39 -3.06 34.67
N MET A 167 -11.84 -4.27 34.54
CA MET A 167 -12.12 -5.37 35.47
C MET A 167 -11.46 -5.16 36.84
N VAL A 168 -10.22 -4.66 36.89
CA VAL A 168 -9.50 -4.32 38.13
C VAL A 168 -10.13 -3.08 38.77
N SER A 169 -10.54 -2.07 38.00
CA SER A 169 -11.29 -0.91 38.53
C SER A 169 -12.66 -1.32 39.07
N GLY A 170 -13.37 -2.25 38.42
CA GLY A 170 -14.65 -2.79 38.89
C GLY A 170 -14.51 -3.67 40.14
N LEU A 171 -13.49 -4.51 40.20
CA LEU A 171 -13.16 -5.32 41.38
C LEU A 171 -12.69 -4.45 42.56
N MET A 172 -11.87 -3.43 42.29
CA MET A 172 -11.38 -2.52 43.33
C MET A 172 -12.49 -1.60 43.83
N SER A 173 -13.40 -1.14 42.95
CA SER A 173 -14.61 -0.41 43.34
C SER A 173 -15.49 -1.24 44.29
N ASN A 174 -15.73 -2.51 43.96
CA ASN A 174 -16.55 -3.41 44.80
C ASN A 174 -15.86 -3.83 46.10
N ALA A 175 -14.53 -3.96 46.11
CA ALA A 175 -13.76 -4.27 47.33
C ALA A 175 -13.70 -3.07 48.29
N LEU A 176 -13.55 -1.84 47.76
CA LEU A 176 -13.52 -0.62 48.58
C LEU A 176 -14.91 -0.26 49.14
N THR A 177 -15.98 -0.48 48.38
CA THR A 177 -17.36 -0.27 48.88
C THR A 177 -17.81 -1.38 49.83
N GLY A 178 -17.41 -2.64 49.62
CA GLY A 178 -17.74 -3.75 50.52
C GLY A 178 -17.02 -3.72 51.88
N GLY A 179 -15.75 -3.28 51.91
CA GLY A 179 -14.93 -3.28 53.14
C GLY A 179 -15.17 -2.09 54.08
N VAL A 180 -15.62 -0.93 53.55
CA VAL A 180 -15.80 0.29 54.34
C VAL A 180 -17.20 0.39 54.95
N VAL A 181 -18.23 -0.08 54.23
CA VAL A 181 -19.62 -0.02 54.72
C VAL A 181 -19.88 -1.02 55.85
N GLY A 182 -19.23 -2.20 55.84
CA GLY A 182 -19.38 -3.21 56.89
C GLY A 182 -18.72 -2.84 58.23
N ARG A 183 -17.78 -1.90 58.25
CA ARG A 183 -17.02 -1.53 59.46
C ARG A 183 -17.59 -0.33 60.22
N PHE A 184 -18.45 0.46 59.58
CA PHE A 184 -19.13 1.61 60.20
C PHE A 184 -20.47 1.24 60.86
N PHE A 185 -21.10 0.12 60.49
CA PHE A 185 -22.39 -0.31 61.04
C PHE A 185 -22.31 -1.32 62.19
N ASN A 186 -21.11 -1.75 62.62
CA ASN A 186 -20.94 -2.72 63.71
C ASN A 186 -20.35 -2.10 65.01
N ARG A 187 -20.56 -0.79 65.18
CA ARG A 187 -20.28 -0.05 66.43
C ARG A 187 -21.52 0.77 66.79
N GLY A 188 -22.57 0.08 67.23
CA GLY A 188 -23.79 0.62 67.81
C GLY A 188 -24.37 -0.42 68.74
#